data_AF-F3MK76-F1
#
_entry.id   AF-F3MK76-F1
#
_cell.length_a   1.000
_cell.length_b   1.000
_cell.length_c   1.000
_cell.angle_alpha   90.00
_cell.angle_beta   90.00
_cell.angle_gamma   90.00
#
_symmetry.space_group_name_H-M   'P 1'
#
loop_
_entity.id
_entity.type
_entity.pdbx_description
1 polymer ?
#
loop_
_entity_poly.entity_id
_entity_poly.type
_entity_poly.pdbx_seq_one_letter_code
_entity_poly.pdbx_strand_id
1 'polypeptide(L)' 'HYDSSKHPAANFITNATIRYSHGSISGNGPYRVGLKMGQGWVYTEGLTHFEQTDTERLIMAGHDSQGKLVVALQLSREPF' A
#
# COMPACT_ATOMS: atom_id res chain seq x y z
N HIS A 1 -5.36 27.26 -1.27
CA HIS A 1 -5.25 26.66 0.08
C HIS A 1 -6.63 26.52 0.75
N TYR A 2 -7.67 26.04 0.05
CA TYR A 2 -9.03 25.84 0.62
C TYR A 2 -9.81 24.79 -0.20
N ASP A 3 -9.27 23.58 -0.25
CA ASP A 3 -10.07 22.41 -0.65
C ASP A 3 -9.75 21.29 0.35
N SER A 4 -10.61 21.15 1.35
CA SER A 4 -10.54 20.14 2.41
C SER A 4 -10.99 18.75 1.94
N SER A 5 -11.30 18.57 0.66
CA SER A 5 -11.72 17.28 0.09
C SER A 5 -10.56 16.41 -0.38
N LYS A 6 -9.33 16.95 -0.50
CA LYS A 6 -8.16 16.19 -0.95
C LYS A 6 -7.36 15.68 0.24
N HIS A 7 -7.27 14.36 0.37
CA HIS A 7 -6.13 13.73 1.02
C HIS A 7 -5.00 13.74 -0.01
N PRO A 8 -4.06 14.70 -0.03
CA PRO A 8 -2.83 14.49 -0.77
C PRO A 8 -2.21 13.22 -0.20
N ALA A 9 -1.85 12.26 -1.06
CA ALA A 9 -0.98 11.18 -0.63
C ALA A 9 0.26 11.87 -0.02
N ALA A 10 0.44 11.76 1.29
CA ALA A 10 1.47 12.53 1.99
C ALA A 10 2.87 12.17 1.47
N ASN A 11 3.01 10.97 0.91
CA ASN A 11 4.20 10.46 0.25
C ASN A 11 3.79 9.67 -0.99
N PHE A 12 4.52 9.85 -2.09
CA PHE A 12 4.39 9.04 -3.30
C PHE A 12 5.78 8.55 -3.70
N ILE A 13 5.95 7.23 -3.73
CA ILE A 13 7.20 6.56 -4.11
C ILE A 13 6.81 5.51 -5.13
N THR A 14 7.43 5.55 -6.31
CA THR A 14 7.19 4.59 -7.39
C THR A 14 8.51 3.97 -7.83
N ASN A 15 8.44 2.72 -8.31
CA ASN A 15 9.57 1.96 -8.84
C ASN A 15 10.80 1.89 -7.91
N ALA A 16 10.58 2.05 -6.61
CA ALA A 16 11.60 1.80 -5.61
C ALA A 16 11.92 0.30 -5.57
N THR A 17 13.20 -0.04 -5.62
CA THR A 17 13.63 -1.43 -5.48
C THR A 17 13.43 -1.89 -4.03
N ILE A 18 12.48 -2.81 -3.83
CA ILE A 18 12.18 -3.40 -2.52
C ILE A 18 12.82 -4.79 -2.41
N ARG A 19 13.65 -5.00 -1.39
CA ARG A 19 14.22 -6.29 -1.00
C ARG A 19 13.91 -6.55 0.47
N TYR A 20 12.93 -7.40 0.73
CA TYR A 20 12.49 -7.75 2.07
C TYR A 20 12.77 -9.22 2.39
N SER A 21 13.04 -9.52 3.66
CA SER A 21 13.27 -10.90 4.13
C SER A 21 12.03 -11.53 4.77
N HIS A 22 11.11 -10.70 5.25
CA HIS A 22 9.86 -11.13 5.86
C HIS A 22 8.74 -10.14 5.55
N GLY A 23 7.57 -10.64 5.18
CA GLY A 23 6.37 -9.86 4.93
C GLY A 23 5.21 -10.41 5.75
N SER A 24 4.45 -9.53 6.39
CA SER A 24 3.28 -9.92 7.20
C SER A 24 2.09 -9.02 6.90
N ILE A 25 0.91 -9.62 6.79
CA ILE A 25 -0.39 -8.93 6.78
C ILE A 25 -1.07 -9.18 8.12
N SER A 26 -1.71 -8.16 8.70
CA SER A 26 -2.40 -8.30 9.98
C SER A 26 -3.61 -7.38 10.06
N GLY A 27 -4.52 -7.71 10.97
CA GLY A 27 -5.78 -7.01 11.17
C GLY A 27 -6.98 -7.88 10.77
N ASN A 28 -8.16 -7.47 11.21
CA ASN A 28 -9.44 -8.06 10.82
C ASN A 28 -10.27 -7.08 9.98
N GLY A 29 -9.60 -6.06 9.41
CA GLY A 29 -10.20 -4.93 8.71
C GLY A 29 -10.23 -3.65 9.58
N PRO A 30 -9.70 -2.51 9.09
CA PRO A 30 -8.71 -2.38 8.01
C PRO A 30 -7.44 -3.21 8.28
N TYR A 31 -6.69 -3.52 7.23
CA TYR A 31 -5.47 -4.30 7.29
C TYR A 31 -4.22 -3.42 7.27
N ARG A 32 -3.14 -3.98 7.78
CA ARG A 32 -1.78 -3.44 7.68
C ARG A 32 -0.84 -4.47 7.08
N VAL A 33 0.12 -3.98 6.31
CA VAL A 33 1.21 -4.75 5.71
C VAL A 33 2.54 -4.19 6.20
N GLY A 34 3.42 -5.09 6.66
CA GLY A 34 4.78 -4.76 7.04
C GLY A 34 5.78 -5.62 6.27
N LEU A 35 6.80 -4.99 5.69
CA LEU A 35 7.91 -5.64 4.98
C LEU A 35 9.23 -5.31 5.68
N LYS A 36 9.92 -6.31 6.23
CA LYS A 36 11.25 -6.14 6.82
C LYS A 36 12.30 -6.04 5.73
N MET A 37 12.89 -4.86 5.58
CA MET A 37 14.01 -4.61 4.67
C MET A 37 15.34 -4.94 5.34
N GLY A 38 16.43 -5.02 4.57
CA GLY A 38 17.78 -5.13 5.14
C GLY A 38 18.09 -3.97 6.10
N GLN A 39 17.70 -2.75 5.72
CA GLN A 39 17.77 -1.54 6.56
C GLN A 39 16.39 -0.91 6.65
N GLY A 40 15.77 -0.95 7.84
CA GLY A 40 14.43 -0.41 8.05
C GLY A 40 13.28 -1.35 7.63
N TRP A 41 12.15 -0.72 7.27
CA TRP A 41 10.87 -1.36 7.00
C TRP A 41 10.07 -0.56 5.97
N VAL A 42 9.24 -1.25 5.18
CA VAL A 42 8.08 -0.64 4.52
C VAL A 42 6.86 -1.02 5.33
N TYR A 43 6.03 -0.05 5.69
CA TYR A 43 4.82 -0.26 6.47
C TYR A 43 3.66 0.51 5.85
N THR A 44 2.53 -0.15 5.70
CA THR A 44 1.32 0.41 5.10
C THR A 44 0.12 0.00 5.93
N GLU A 45 -0.70 0.97 6.34
CA GLU A 45 -1.88 0.75 7.18
C GLU A 45 -3.12 1.38 6.54
N GLY A 46 -4.29 0.79 6.79
CA GLY A 46 -5.56 1.26 6.26
C GLY A 46 -5.99 0.57 4.96
N LEU A 47 -5.36 -0.56 4.60
CA LEU A 47 -5.71 -1.32 3.40
C LEU A 47 -7.04 -2.05 3.62
N THR A 48 -7.95 -1.95 2.66
CA THR A 48 -9.29 -2.53 2.74
C THR A 48 -9.63 -3.43 1.55
N HIS A 49 -8.90 -3.30 0.45
CA HIS A 49 -9.15 -4.00 -0.80
C HIS A 49 -7.83 -4.56 -1.37
N PHE A 50 -7.91 -5.66 -2.13
CA PHE A 50 -6.81 -6.21 -2.90
C PHE A 50 -7.32 -6.83 -4.20
N GLU A 51 -6.48 -6.82 -5.23
CA GLU A 51 -6.76 -7.51 -6.50
C GLU A 51 -6.49 -9.01 -6.33
N GLN A 52 -7.48 -9.84 -6.68
CA GLN A 52 -7.42 -11.30 -6.49
C GLN A 52 -6.97 -12.05 -7.75
N THR A 53 -7.13 -11.44 -8.92
CA THR A 53 -6.91 -12.13 -10.20
C THR A 53 -5.49 -11.96 -10.75
N ASP A 54 -4.76 -10.96 -10.28
CA ASP A 54 -3.36 -10.74 -10.67
C ASP A 54 -2.43 -11.59 -9.81
N THR A 55 -1.78 -12.59 -10.41
CA THR A 55 -0.83 -13.49 -9.73
C THR A 55 0.60 -12.97 -9.74
N GLU A 56 0.92 -12.02 -10.61
CA GLU A 56 2.28 -11.50 -10.81
C GLU A 56 2.52 -10.22 -10.01
N ARG A 57 1.46 -9.47 -9.73
CA ARG A 57 1.52 -8.21 -9.00
C ARG A 57 0.57 -8.22 -7.81
N LEU A 58 1.09 -7.76 -6.68
CA LEU A 58 0.26 -7.43 -5.53
C LEU A 58 -0.24 -6.00 -5.70
N ILE A 59 -1.56 -5.82 -5.73
CA ILE A 59 -2.20 -4.51 -5.75
C ILE A 59 -3.17 -4.45 -4.58
N MET A 60 -2.89 -3.58 -3.61
CA MET A 60 -3.73 -3.35 -2.45
C MET A 60 -4.06 -1.86 -2.32
N ALA A 61 -5.29 -1.57 -1.89
CA ALA A 61 -5.79 -0.21 -1.73
C ALA A 61 -6.59 -0.05 -0.44
N GLY A 62 -6.53 1.15 0.12
CA GLY A 62 -7.42 1.61 1.18
C GLY A 62 -8.21 2.79 0.67
N HIS A 63 -9.52 2.76 0.89
CA HIS A 63 -10.46 3.82 0.52
C HIS A 63 -11.15 4.39 1.77
N ASP A 64 -11.45 5.69 1.75
CA ASP A 64 -12.29 6.31 2.78
C ASP A 64 -13.78 5.96 2.59
N SER A 65 -14.63 6.49 3.47
CA SER A 65 -16.09 6.28 3.43
C SER A 65 -16.78 6.77 2.15
N GLN A 66 -16.12 7.64 1.36
CA GLN A 66 -16.62 8.15 0.09
C GLN A 66 -16.02 7.39 -1.11
N GLY A 67 -15.26 6.31 -0.85
CA GLY A 67 -14.58 5.53 -1.88
C GLY A 67 -13.29 6.18 -2.40
N LYS A 68 -12.81 7.27 -1.81
CA LYS A 68 -11.59 7.94 -2.26
C LYS A 68 -10.36 7.16 -1.80
N LEU A 69 -9.41 6.96 -2.71
CA LEU A 69 -8.13 6.32 -2.38
C LEU A 69 -7.38 7.14 -1.32
N VAL A 70 -7.05 6.51 -0.20
CA VAL A 70 -6.26 7.10 0.89
C VAL A 70 -4.88 6.48 1.01
N VAL A 71 -4.73 5.20 0.65
CA VAL A 71 -3.45 4.49 0.71
C VAL A 71 -3.41 3.40 -0.37
N ALA A 72 -2.22 3.12 -0.89
CA ALA A 72 -1.98 2.01 -1.79
C ALA A 72 -0.63 1.35 -1.48
N LEU A 73 -0.57 0.04 -1.65
CA LEU A 73 0.67 -0.73 -1.68
C LEU A 73 0.65 -1.60 -2.94
N GLN A 74 1.66 -1.41 -3.77
CA GLN A 74 1.81 -2.13 -5.03
C GLN A 74 3.20 -2.73 -5.10
N LEU A 75 3.29 -4.04 -5.37
CA LEU A 75 4.54 -4.76 -5.55
C LEU A 75 4.48 -5.55 -6.86
N SER A 76 5.56 -5.49 -7.63
CA SER A 76 5.72 -6.17 -8.90
C SER A 76 7.17 -6.62 -9.05
N ARG A 77 7.40 -7.65 -9.88
CA ARG A 77 8.74 -8.09 -10.28
C ARG A 77 9.39 -7.13 -11.29
N GLU A 78 8.55 -6.44 -12.07
CA GLU A 78 8.93 -5.43 -13.06
C GLU A 78 8.43 -4.04 -12.65
N PRO A 79 9.06 -2.94 -13.13
CA PRO A 79 8.56 -1.59 -12.91
C PRO A 79 7.08 -1.42 -13.32
N PHE A 80 6.33 -0.65 -12.53
CA PHE A 80 4.95 -0.23 -12.83
C PHE A 80 4.92 0.92 -13.83
#